data_AF-A0A920QKX0-F1
#
_entry.id   AF-A0A920QKX0-F1
#
_cell.length_a   1.000
_cell.length_b   1.000
_cell.length_c   1.000
_cell.angle_alpha   90.00
_cell.angle_beta   90.00
_cell.angle_gamma   90.00
#
_symmetry.space_group_name_H-M   'P 1'
#
loop_
_entity.id
_entity.type
_entity.pdbx_description
1 polymer ?
#
loop_
_entity_poly.entity_id
_entity_poly.type
_entity_poly.pdbx_seq_one_letter_code
_entity_poly.pdbx_strand_id
1 'polypeptide(L)'
;MLDENLKPCEETIPKVLQKVVDRIGENCEPSIASVLFMAGAGGSLRAGVTENPVRLTRSVRSLLARTTCGGAPVYVWPGGGITVMVDVTKMPENSFGSVPTPPIVAPIEFTMKLDDYQNLGGHMNNLKKLEDITQQMEVRISEWNEENPWPFSQK
;
A
#
# COMPACT_ATOMS: atom_id res chain seq x y z
N MET A 1 23.20 -44.95 11.07
CA MET A 1 23.26 -46.31 10.47
C MET A 1 21.97 -47.05 10.77
N LEU A 2 21.74 -48.26 10.22
CA LEU A 2 20.70 -49.15 10.74
C LEU A 2 21.34 -50.18 11.68
N ASP A 3 20.66 -50.56 12.77
CA ASP A 3 21.06 -51.71 13.58
C ASP A 3 20.71 -53.04 12.88
N GLU A 4 21.05 -54.15 13.55
CA GLU A 4 20.75 -55.52 13.13
C GLU A 4 19.25 -55.82 12.98
N ASN A 5 18.38 -55.00 13.58
CA ASN A 5 16.93 -55.07 13.46
C ASN A 5 16.38 -54.05 12.45
N LEU A 6 17.25 -53.45 11.62
CA LEU A 6 16.93 -52.43 10.62
C LEU A 6 16.35 -51.14 11.20
N LYS A 7 16.64 -50.82 12.46
CA LYS A 7 16.20 -49.56 13.08
C LYS A 7 17.26 -48.46 12.88
N PRO A 8 16.86 -47.22 12.55
CA PRO A 8 17.79 -46.10 12.49
C PRO A 8 18.48 -45.86 13.84
N CYS A 9 19.81 -45.91 13.84
CA CYS A 9 20.68 -45.49 14.92
C CYS A 9 21.26 -44.11 14.60
N GLU A 10 21.08 -43.19 15.55
CA GLU A 10 21.68 -41.86 15.51
C GLU A 10 23.21 -41.97 15.61
N GLU A 11 23.90 -41.24 14.75
CA GLU A 11 25.36 -41.21 14.66
C GLU A 11 25.83 -39.77 14.78
N THR A 12 27.03 -39.58 15.34
CA THR A 12 27.58 -38.23 15.46
C THR A 12 27.94 -37.70 14.07
N ILE A 13 27.43 -36.53 13.71
CA ILE A 13 27.74 -35.88 12.43
C ILE A 13 29.26 -35.62 12.35
N PRO A 14 29.95 -36.10 11.30
CA PRO A 14 31.35 -35.76 11.07
C PRO A 14 31.57 -34.25 11.00
N LYS A 15 32.63 -33.75 11.63
CA LYS A 15 32.93 -32.29 11.71
C LYS A 15 32.96 -31.58 10.34
N VAL A 16 33.34 -32.29 9.28
CA VAL A 16 33.33 -31.73 7.91
C VAL A 16 31.91 -31.49 7.39
N LEU A 17 30.95 -32.36 7.73
CA LEU A 17 29.55 -32.22 7.37
C LEU A 17 28.84 -31.20 8.26
N GLN A 18 29.22 -31.10 9.54
CA GLN A 18 28.67 -30.07 10.44
C GLN A 18 28.90 -28.66 9.88
N LYS A 19 30.10 -28.37 9.36
CA LYS A 19 30.40 -27.08 8.69
C LYS A 19 29.48 -26.79 7.50
N VAL A 20 29.04 -27.82 6.78
CA VAL A 20 28.12 -27.67 5.65
C VAL A 20 26.70 -27.40 6.16
N VAL A 21 26.25 -28.14 7.17
CA VAL A 21 24.95 -27.93 7.82
C VAL A 21 24.83 -26.54 8.41
N ASP A 22 25.86 -26.08 9.12
CA ASP A 22 25.90 -24.73 9.72
C ASP A 22 25.79 -23.66 8.62
N ARG A 23 26.52 -23.81 7.51
CA ARG A 23 26.42 -22.90 6.35
C ARG A 23 25.06 -22.94 5.68
N ILE A 24 24.41 -24.11 5.58
CA ILE A 24 23.05 -24.19 5.03
C ILE A 24 22.10 -23.40 5.93
N GLY A 25 22.22 -23.54 7.26
CA GLY A 25 21.45 -22.76 8.22
C GLY A 25 21.73 -21.25 8.13
N GLU A 26 23.00 -20.84 8.01
CA GLU A 26 23.39 -19.44 7.83
C GLU A 26 22.84 -18.84 6.53
N ASN A 27 22.74 -19.63 5.46
CA ASN A 27 22.20 -19.18 4.16
C ASN A 27 20.66 -19.28 4.08
N CYS A 28 19.99 -19.81 5.10
CA CYS A 28 18.53 -19.83 5.14
C CYS A 28 18.00 -18.44 5.50
N GLU A 29 17.59 -17.69 4.48
CA GLU A 29 16.87 -16.43 4.66
C GLU A 29 15.35 -16.67 4.84
N PRO A 30 14.65 -15.80 5.58
CA PRO A 30 13.19 -15.85 5.64
C PRO A 30 12.57 -15.79 4.24
N SER A 31 11.69 -16.74 3.91
CA SER A 31 10.91 -16.69 2.67
C SER A 31 9.77 -15.69 2.81
N ILE A 32 10.00 -14.45 2.40
CA ILE A 32 9.00 -13.37 2.44
C ILE A 32 8.34 -13.25 1.05
N ALA A 33 7.00 -13.25 1.01
CA ALA A 33 6.25 -12.96 -0.21
C ALA A 33 5.99 -11.45 -0.31
N SER A 34 6.35 -10.84 -1.44
CA SER A 34 6.00 -9.45 -1.74
C SER A 34 4.67 -9.39 -2.48
N VAL A 35 3.73 -8.60 -1.97
CA VAL A 35 2.41 -8.38 -2.60
C VAL A 35 2.27 -6.90 -2.95
N LEU A 36 2.23 -6.63 -4.26
CA LEU A 36 2.07 -5.29 -4.81
C LEU A 36 0.70 -5.16 -5.47
N PHE A 37 -0.01 -4.08 -5.16
CA PHE A 37 -1.23 -3.72 -5.87
C PHE A 37 -0.94 -2.61 -6.87
N MET A 38 -1.39 -2.79 -8.11
CA MET A 38 -1.26 -1.78 -9.17
C MET A 38 -2.63 -1.48 -9.77
N ALA A 39 -2.97 -0.19 -9.87
CA ALA A 39 -4.19 0.24 -10.53
C ALA A 39 -4.07 1.63 -11.16
N GLY A 40 -4.87 1.85 -12.20
CA GLY A 40 -5.06 3.16 -12.82
C GLY A 40 -6.28 3.88 -12.25
N ALA A 41 -6.12 5.14 -11.86
CA ALA A 41 -7.24 6.02 -11.54
C ALA A 41 -7.92 6.48 -12.85
N GLY A 42 -9.07 5.88 -13.12
CA GLY A 42 -9.88 6.10 -14.32
C GLY A 42 -10.52 7.49 -14.41
N GLY A 43 -11.30 7.72 -15.47
CA GLY A 43 -11.99 9.00 -15.70
C GLY A 43 -13.02 9.34 -14.61
N SER A 44 -13.82 8.36 -14.19
CA SER A 44 -14.86 8.53 -13.17
C SER A 44 -14.31 8.95 -11.82
N LEU A 45 -13.24 8.30 -11.35
CA LEU A 45 -12.55 8.67 -10.11
C LEU A 45 -12.07 10.12 -10.17
N ARG A 46 -11.40 10.51 -11.27
CA ARG A 46 -10.86 11.87 -11.41
C ARG A 46 -11.95 12.94 -11.51
N ALA A 47 -13.07 12.63 -12.18
CA ALA A 47 -14.25 13.50 -12.24
C ALA A 47 -14.94 13.65 -10.87
N GLY A 48 -14.87 12.64 -10.01
CA GLY A 48 -15.36 12.71 -8.64
C GLY A 48 -14.56 13.68 -7.76
N VAL A 49 -13.31 13.99 -8.11
CA VAL A 49 -12.45 14.91 -7.34
C VAL A 49 -12.56 16.35 -7.85
N THR A 50 -12.66 16.55 -9.16
CA THR A 50 -12.54 17.88 -9.82
C THR A 50 -13.46 17.98 -11.04
N GLU A 51 -13.90 19.18 -11.37
CA GLU A 51 -14.65 19.45 -12.61
C GLU A 51 -13.86 19.14 -13.89
N ASN A 52 -12.53 19.33 -13.89
CA ASN A 52 -11.66 18.99 -15.02
C ASN A 52 -10.69 17.85 -14.66
N PRO A 53 -11.03 16.58 -14.98
CA PRO A 53 -10.25 15.40 -14.61
C PRO A 53 -8.75 15.43 -14.97
N VAL A 54 -8.39 16.18 -16.01
CA VAL A 54 -6.99 16.30 -16.46
C VAL A 54 -6.17 17.16 -15.48
N ARG A 55 -6.79 18.12 -14.79
CA ARG A 55 -6.10 18.97 -13.79
C ARG A 55 -5.61 18.16 -12.61
N LEU A 56 -6.38 17.18 -12.13
CA LEU A 56 -5.90 16.25 -11.09
C LEU A 56 -4.68 15.45 -11.57
N THR A 57 -4.73 14.95 -12.81
CA THR A 57 -3.59 14.20 -13.38
C THR A 57 -2.33 15.07 -13.41
N ARG A 58 -2.44 16.33 -13.82
CA ARG A 58 -1.33 17.29 -13.80
C ARG A 58 -0.85 17.60 -12.39
N SER A 59 -1.76 17.78 -11.43
CA SER A 59 -1.44 18.07 -10.02
C SER A 59 -0.66 16.93 -9.35
N VAL A 60 -1.05 15.68 -9.60
CA VAL A 60 -0.30 14.49 -9.13
C VAL A 60 1.11 14.46 -9.74
N ARG A 61 1.23 14.77 -11.04
CA ARG A 61 2.53 14.81 -11.74
C ARG A 61 3.44 15.92 -11.25
N SER A 62 2.89 17.08 -10.90
CA SER A 62 3.62 18.20 -10.34
C SER A 62 3.83 18.10 -8.83
N LEU A 63 3.46 16.97 -8.20
CA LEU A 63 3.56 16.70 -6.77
C LEU A 63 2.82 17.72 -5.88
N LEU A 64 1.82 18.43 -6.44
CA LEU A 64 0.94 19.31 -5.67
C LEU A 64 -0.13 18.50 -4.93
N ALA A 65 -0.63 17.45 -5.58
CA ALA A 65 -1.45 16.42 -4.95
C ALA A 65 -0.57 15.24 -4.54
N ARG A 66 -0.45 15.01 -3.23
CA ARG A 66 0.14 13.79 -2.69
C ARG A 66 -0.84 12.64 -2.89
N THR A 67 -0.40 11.58 -3.55
CA THR A 67 -1.20 10.37 -3.74
C THR A 67 -0.76 9.30 -2.74
N THR A 68 -1.71 8.70 -2.03
CA THR A 68 -1.50 7.57 -1.12
C THR A 68 -2.56 6.49 -1.37
N CYS A 69 -2.37 5.29 -0.80
CA CYS A 69 -3.37 4.24 -0.80
C CYS A 69 -3.55 3.73 0.64
N GLY A 70 -4.68 4.04 1.28
CA GLY A 70 -4.90 3.76 2.70
C GLY A 70 -3.77 4.30 3.60
N GLY A 71 -3.29 5.52 3.33
CA GLY A 71 -2.13 6.11 4.00
C GLY A 71 -0.75 5.62 3.55
N ALA A 72 -0.64 4.47 2.88
CA ALA A 72 0.65 3.97 2.40
C ALA A 72 1.20 4.80 1.23
N PRO A 73 2.53 5.02 1.16
CA PRO A 73 3.15 5.70 0.03
C PRO A 73 3.00 4.87 -1.24
N VAL A 74 2.73 5.52 -2.36
CA VAL A 74 2.61 4.86 -3.66
C VAL A 74 3.71 5.31 -4.63
N TYR A 75 4.10 4.42 -5.51
CA TYR A 75 4.86 4.78 -6.70
C TYR A 75 3.90 5.17 -7.83
N VAL A 76 4.00 6.41 -8.32
CA VAL A 76 3.23 6.88 -9.48
C VAL A 76 4.02 6.59 -10.75
N TRP A 77 3.54 5.66 -11.58
CA TRP A 77 4.17 5.25 -12.84
C TRP A 77 4.36 6.41 -13.80
N PRO A 78 5.40 6.46 -14.65
CA PRO A 78 5.73 7.64 -15.46
C PRO A 78 4.76 7.97 -16.62
N GLY A 79 3.78 7.11 -16.92
CA GLY A 79 2.86 7.30 -18.05
C GLY A 79 1.95 8.55 -17.94
N GLY A 80 1.17 8.86 -18.97
CA GLY A 80 0.33 10.07 -19.00
C GLY A 80 -0.88 10.09 -18.04
N GLY A 81 -1.21 8.96 -17.40
CA GLY A 81 -2.35 8.83 -16.48
C GLY A 81 -1.96 8.98 -15.00
N ILE A 82 -2.82 8.50 -14.10
CA ILE A 82 -2.48 8.26 -12.69
C ILE A 82 -2.52 6.75 -12.49
N THR A 83 -1.37 6.09 -12.62
CA THR A 83 -1.22 4.67 -12.31
C THR A 83 -0.33 4.54 -11.10
N VAL A 84 -0.85 3.90 -10.06
CA VAL A 84 -0.15 3.75 -8.78
C VAL A 84 0.23 2.30 -8.57
N MET A 85 1.37 2.07 -7.93
CA MET A 85 1.75 0.80 -7.33
C MET A 85 1.99 1.02 -5.84
N VAL A 86 1.46 0.13 -5.01
CA VAL A 86 1.60 0.19 -3.55
C VAL A 86 1.97 -1.18 -3.00
N ASP A 87 2.81 -1.17 -1.97
CA ASP A 87 3.09 -2.32 -1.12
C ASP A 87 1.91 -2.54 -0.16
N VAL A 88 1.19 -3.65 -0.36
CA VAL A 88 -0.02 -3.94 0.40
C VAL A 88 0.28 -4.18 1.89
N THR A 89 1.51 -4.59 2.22
CA THR A 89 1.93 -4.81 3.62
C THR A 89 2.00 -3.52 4.44
N LYS A 90 2.07 -2.36 3.76
CA LYS A 90 2.09 -1.04 4.40
C LYS A 90 0.71 -0.41 4.57
N MET A 91 -0.33 -1.09 4.09
CA MET A 91 -1.71 -0.61 4.15
C MET A 91 -2.44 -1.20 5.37
N PRO A 92 -3.45 -0.51 5.92
CA PRO A 92 -4.33 -1.09 6.92
C PRO A 92 -4.98 -2.39 6.44
N GLU A 93 -5.17 -3.34 7.35
CA GLU A 93 -5.88 -4.59 7.02
C GLU A 93 -7.32 -4.31 6.58
N ASN A 94 -7.81 -5.09 5.62
CA ASN A 94 -9.18 -4.99 5.07
C ASN A 94 -9.49 -3.60 4.46
N SER A 95 -8.50 -2.94 3.88
CA SER A 95 -8.67 -1.62 3.25
C SER A 95 -9.25 -1.66 1.84
N PHE A 96 -9.30 -2.83 1.20
CA PHE A 96 -9.87 -3.02 -0.13
C PHE A 96 -11.32 -3.48 -0.05
N GLY A 97 -12.16 -2.98 -0.96
CA GLY A 97 -13.53 -3.46 -1.16
C GLY A 97 -13.67 -4.23 -2.47
N SER A 98 -14.79 -4.94 -2.61
CA SER A 98 -15.23 -5.57 -3.86
C SER A 98 -16.70 -5.27 -4.08
N VAL A 99 -17.11 -5.07 -5.33
CA VAL A 99 -18.53 -4.95 -5.70
C VAL A 99 -18.99 -6.22 -6.44
N PRO A 100 -20.32 -6.43 -6.65
CA PRO A 100 -20.83 -7.66 -7.27
C PRO A 100 -20.45 -7.82 -8.75
N THR A 101 -20.20 -6.73 -9.44
CA THR A 101 -19.36 -6.76 -10.64
C THR A 101 -17.91 -6.80 -10.15
N PRO A 102 -17.00 -7.59 -10.74
CA PRO A 102 -15.71 -7.91 -10.13
C PRO A 102 -14.66 -6.79 -9.94
N PRO A 103 -14.88 -5.47 -10.20
CA PRO A 103 -13.91 -4.48 -9.77
C PRO A 103 -13.58 -4.49 -8.28
N ILE A 104 -12.28 -4.32 -8.03
CA ILE A 104 -11.70 -3.99 -6.73
C ILE A 104 -11.90 -2.49 -6.48
N VAL A 105 -12.32 -2.15 -5.27
CA VAL A 105 -12.35 -0.77 -4.77
C VAL A 105 -11.11 -0.56 -3.92
N ALA A 106 -10.16 0.21 -4.43
CA ALA A 106 -8.91 0.55 -3.73
C ALA A 106 -9.04 1.92 -3.01
N PRO A 107 -8.49 2.08 -1.80
CA PRO A 107 -8.58 3.30 -1.01
C PRO A 107 -7.55 4.35 -1.46
N ILE A 108 -7.63 4.79 -2.73
CA ILE A 108 -6.74 5.81 -3.28
C ILE A 108 -7.14 7.18 -2.73
N GLU A 109 -6.15 7.92 -2.23
CA GLU A 109 -6.33 9.23 -1.60
C GLU A 109 -5.51 10.30 -2.33
N PHE A 110 -6.04 11.53 -2.39
CA PHE A 110 -5.31 12.71 -2.86
C PHE A 110 -5.32 13.76 -1.75
N THR A 111 -4.16 14.06 -1.20
CA THR A 111 -3.99 15.08 -0.15
C THR A 111 -3.29 16.31 -0.72
N MET A 112 -3.83 17.49 -0.44
CA MET A 112 -3.27 18.78 -0.87
C MET A 112 -3.82 19.91 -0.01
N LYS A 113 -3.31 21.14 -0.20
CA LYS A 113 -3.87 22.32 0.45
C LYS A 113 -5.25 22.64 -0.13
N LEU A 114 -6.09 23.29 0.67
CA LEU A 114 -7.42 23.71 0.25
C LEU A 114 -7.37 24.66 -0.96
N ASP A 115 -6.43 25.61 -0.97
CA ASP A 115 -6.28 26.54 -2.09
C ASP A 115 -5.88 25.82 -3.39
N ASP A 116 -5.01 24.81 -3.29
CA ASP A 116 -4.65 23.97 -4.44
C ASP A 116 -5.87 23.19 -4.95
N TYR A 117 -6.70 22.67 -4.03
CA TYR A 117 -7.97 22.00 -4.34
C TYR A 117 -8.99 22.93 -5.01
N GLN A 118 -9.04 24.21 -4.62
CA GLN A 118 -9.88 25.19 -5.29
C GLN A 118 -9.34 25.51 -6.69
N ASN A 119 -8.03 25.74 -6.83
CA ASN A 119 -7.38 26.10 -8.10
C ASN A 119 -7.49 25.01 -9.16
N LEU A 120 -7.48 23.73 -8.76
CA LEU A 120 -7.72 22.62 -9.68
C LEU A 120 -9.18 22.46 -10.12
N GLY A 121 -10.12 23.24 -9.56
CA GLY A 121 -11.55 23.13 -9.83
C GLY A 121 -12.20 22.01 -9.02
N GLY A 122 -11.85 21.90 -7.74
CA GLY A 122 -12.47 20.99 -6.80
C GLY A 122 -13.94 21.32 -6.52
N HIS A 123 -14.71 20.32 -6.11
CA HIS A 123 -16.13 20.44 -5.78
C HIS A 123 -16.32 21.11 -4.42
N MET A 124 -16.11 22.44 -4.34
CA MET A 124 -16.06 23.20 -3.09
C MET A 124 -17.33 23.10 -2.24
N ASN A 125 -18.49 22.90 -2.86
CA ASN A 125 -19.77 22.73 -2.16
C ASN A 125 -19.91 21.37 -1.46
N ASN A 126 -19.01 20.42 -1.75
CA ASN A 126 -19.05 19.06 -1.20
C ASN A 126 -18.00 18.83 -0.09
N LEU A 127 -17.32 19.89 0.34
CA LEU A 127 -16.33 19.81 1.41
C LEU A 127 -17.00 19.51 2.75
N LYS A 128 -16.40 18.59 3.51
CA LYS A 128 -16.80 18.26 4.88
C LYS A 128 -15.57 18.27 5.77
N LYS A 129 -15.73 18.72 7.02
CA LYS A 129 -14.67 18.56 8.02
C LYS A 129 -14.59 17.11 8.45
N LEU A 130 -13.38 16.66 8.80
CA LEU A 130 -13.17 15.30 9.27
C LEU A 130 -13.94 15.02 10.57
N GLU A 131 -14.00 16.00 11.47
CA GLU A 131 -14.77 15.93 12.73
C GLU A 131 -16.25 15.59 12.47
N ASP A 132 -16.88 16.25 11.50
CA ASP A 132 -18.27 16.02 11.14
C ASP A 132 -18.48 14.59 10.60
N ILE A 133 -17.50 14.06 9.84
CA ILE A 133 -17.55 12.69 9.30
C ILE A 133 -17.53 11.68 10.45
N THR A 134 -16.60 11.84 11.40
CA THR A 134 -16.47 10.89 12.52
C THR A 134 -17.68 10.85 13.45
N GLN A 135 -18.52 11.89 13.45
CA GLN A 135 -19.77 11.93 14.22
C GLN A 135 -20.98 11.37 13.46
N GLN A 136 -20.93 11.33 12.13
CA GLN A 136 -22.09 10.99 11.28
C GLN A 136 -22.10 9.54 10.78
N MET A 137 -20.97 8.84 10.83
CA MET A 137 -20.84 7.48 10.33
C MET A 137 -19.91 6.64 11.19
N GLU A 138 -20.12 5.32 11.14
CA GLU A 138 -19.21 4.35 11.74
C GLU A 138 -17.85 4.43 11.03
N VAL A 139 -16.81 4.80 11.78
CA VAL A 139 -15.44 4.92 11.28
C VAL A 139 -14.54 3.91 11.99
N ARG A 140 -13.73 3.20 11.21
CA ARG A 140 -12.63 2.39 11.76
C ARG A 140 -11.37 3.26 11.81
N ILE A 141 -10.90 3.55 13.01
CA ILE A 141 -9.64 4.25 13.24
C ILE A 141 -8.58 3.18 13.51
N SER A 142 -7.62 3.03 12.61
CA SER A 142 -6.44 2.18 12.81
C SER A 142 -5.26 3.02 13.29
N GLU A 143 -4.35 2.40 14.03
CA GLU A 143 -3.06 3.01 14.32
C GLU A 143 -2.29 3.29 13.03
N TRP A 144 -1.50 4.37 13.04
CA TRP A 144 -0.65 4.70 11.92
C TRP A 144 0.54 3.76 11.88
N ASN A 145 0.88 3.25 10.69
CA ASN A 145 2.15 2.55 10.50
C ASN A 145 3.28 3.59 10.51
N GLU A 146 4.08 3.63 11.57
CA GLU A 146 5.16 4.61 11.77
C GLU A 146 6.24 4.58 10.65
N GLU A 147 6.39 3.48 9.93
CA GLU A 147 7.28 3.40 8.77
C GLU A 147 6.75 4.17 7.56
N ASN A 148 5.45 4.46 7.53
CA ASN A 148 4.86 5.30 6.49
C ASN A 148 5.10 6.78 6.81
N PRO A 149 5.53 7.58 5.80
CA PRO A 149 5.72 9.00 5.99
C PRO A 149 4.37 9.69 6.24
N TRP A 150 4.22 10.35 7.39
CA TRP A 150 3.03 11.12 7.72
C TRP A 150 2.75 12.18 6.64
N PRO A 151 1.49 12.41 6.22
CA PRO A 151 1.19 13.36 5.15
C PRO A 151 1.66 14.80 5.43
N PHE A 152 1.79 15.17 6.71
CA PHE A 152 2.18 16.50 7.17
C PHE A 152 3.54 16.57 7.86
N SER A 153 4.31 15.46 7.93
CA SER A 153 5.69 15.58 8.39
C SER A 153 6.48 16.38 7.35
N GLN A 154 7.09 17.48 7.78
CA GLN A 154 8.03 18.21 6.93
C GLN A 154 9.19 17.28 6.60
N LYS A 155 9.57 17.25 5.31
CA LYS A 155 10.89 16.76 4.91
C LYS A 155 11.96 17.75 5.32
#